data_AF-A0A7S0IYM1-F1
#
_entry.id   AF-A0A7S0IYM1-F1
#
_cell.length_a   1.000
_cell.length_b   1.000
_cell.length_c   1.000
_cell.angle_alpha   90.00
_cell.angle_beta   90.00
_cell.angle_gamma   90.00
#
_symmetry.space_group_name_H-M   'P 1'
#
loop_
_entity.id
_entity.type
_entity.pdbx_description
1 polymer ?
#
loop_
_entity_poly.entity_id
_entity_poly.type
_entity_poly.pdbx_seq_one_letter_code
_entity_poly.pdbx_strand_id
1 'polypeptide(L)'
;DVRRYLCSLPARKPMPLAALYPDASAAALELLGLLLVLEPSARTSATEALAHGYFAELADDPDGDEPSPVAPFTFDFEEERLSTATLKQLVAAEMRHPAEEQQQCEGEEEQAPSPKLPLQSPLQSLSSQQQQQRTQHEKAEVARTAGWFPMLIRQGSSSDPVPLSASFR
;
A
#
# COMPACT_ATOMS: atom_id res chain seq x y z
N ASP A 1 9.49 28.72 -35.16
CA ASP A 1 10.68 27.87 -34.99
C ASP A 1 11.28 28.14 -33.61
N VAL A 2 11.30 27.13 -32.74
CA VAL A 2 11.74 27.26 -31.33
C VAL A 2 13.24 27.55 -31.25
N ARG A 3 14.05 27.00 -32.17
CA ARG A 3 15.51 27.20 -32.16
C ARG A 3 15.86 28.65 -32.38
N ARG A 4 15.19 29.31 -33.33
CA ARG A 4 15.37 30.75 -33.60
C ARG A 4 15.01 31.61 -32.40
N TYR A 5 13.95 31.25 -31.68
CA TYR A 5 13.56 31.94 -30.45
C TYR A 5 14.63 31.79 -29.36
N LEU A 6 15.11 30.58 -29.09
CA LEU A 6 16.15 30.33 -28.09
C LEU A 6 17.45 31.07 -28.42
N CYS A 7 17.87 31.11 -29.69
CA CYS A 7 19.04 31.86 -30.13
C CYS A 7 18.86 33.39 -30.05
N SER A 8 17.62 33.89 -30.01
CA SER A 8 17.34 35.33 -29.87
C SER A 8 17.36 35.83 -28.43
N LEU A 9 17.32 34.93 -27.45
CA LEU A 9 17.36 35.29 -26.04
C LEU A 9 18.76 35.78 -25.64
N PRO A 10 18.85 36.77 -24.73
CA PRO A 10 20.13 37.18 -24.18
C PRO A 10 20.78 36.02 -23.42
N ALA A 11 22.10 35.87 -23.57
CA ALA A 11 22.85 34.83 -22.86
C ALA A 11 22.71 35.01 -21.34
N ARG A 12 22.39 33.91 -20.65
CA ARG A 12 22.28 33.87 -19.19
C ARG A 12 23.27 32.86 -18.63
N LYS A 13 23.97 33.28 -17.57
CA LYS A 13 24.82 32.36 -16.80
C LYS A 13 23.95 31.55 -15.83
N PRO A 14 24.29 30.28 -15.57
CA PRO A 14 23.60 29.49 -14.57
C PRO A 14 23.78 30.14 -13.19
N MET A 15 22.70 30.18 -12.41
CA MET A 15 22.76 30.62 -11.02
C MET A 15 23.23 29.45 -10.16
N PRO A 16 24.20 29.64 -9.24
CA PRO A 16 24.65 28.57 -8.37
C PRO A 16 23.50 28.09 -7.47
N LEU A 17 23.30 26.77 -7.41
CA LEU A 17 22.21 26.17 -6.64
C LEU A 17 22.30 26.49 -5.14
N ALA A 18 23.50 26.62 -4.59
CA ALA A 18 23.73 27.04 -3.20
C ALA A 18 23.18 28.45 -2.88
N ALA A 19 23.09 29.34 -3.88
CA ALA A 19 22.48 30.66 -3.69
C ALA A 19 20.95 30.61 -3.72
N LEU A 20 20.36 29.59 -4.37
CA LEU A 20 18.92 29.36 -4.40
C LEU A 20 18.45 28.58 -3.17
N TYR A 21 19.27 27.65 -2.69
CA TYR A 21 18.98 26.76 -1.57
C TYR A 21 20.11 26.83 -0.54
N PRO A 22 20.16 27.88 0.29
CA PRO A 22 21.24 28.11 1.25
C PRO A 22 21.29 27.06 2.38
N ASP A 23 20.13 26.49 2.72
CA ASP A 23 20.00 25.52 3.83
C ASP A 23 20.17 24.05 3.38
N ALA A 24 20.40 23.81 2.08
CA ALA A 24 20.56 22.46 1.54
C ALA A 24 21.96 21.89 1.82
N SER A 25 22.02 20.57 2.00
CA SER A 25 23.30 19.87 2.15
C SER A 25 24.10 19.91 0.85
N ALA A 26 25.44 19.90 0.95
CA ALA A 26 26.32 19.92 -0.21
C ALA A 26 26.06 18.72 -1.14
N ALA A 27 25.83 17.54 -0.58
CA ALA A 27 25.52 16.33 -1.34
C ALA A 27 24.18 16.44 -2.10
N ALA A 28 23.17 17.10 -1.53
CA ALA A 28 21.90 17.34 -2.20
C ALA A 28 22.07 18.30 -3.40
N LEU A 29 22.85 19.37 -3.20
CA LEU A 29 23.12 20.37 -4.24
C LEU A 29 23.93 19.77 -5.40
N GLU A 30 24.87 18.88 -5.10
CA GLU A 30 25.65 18.15 -6.11
C GLU A 30 24.75 17.25 -6.95
N LEU A 31 23.95 16.39 -6.31
CA LEU A 31 22.99 15.53 -6.98
C LEU A 31 22.00 16.32 -7.85
N LEU A 32 21.49 17.44 -7.32
CA LEU A 32 20.58 18.31 -8.06
C LEU A 32 21.23 18.90 -9.31
N GLY A 33 22.53 19.22 -9.25
CA GLY A 33 23.31 19.66 -10.41
C GLY A 33 23.42 18.61 -11.50
N LEU A 34 23.50 17.33 -11.14
CA LEU A 34 23.54 16.20 -12.09
C LEU A 34 22.17 15.89 -12.71
N LEU A 35 21.08 16.15 -11.98
CA LEU A 35 19.71 15.92 -12.45
C LEU A 35 19.18 17.07 -13.33
N LEU A 36 19.51 18.32 -13.01
CA LEU A 36 19.01 19.51 -13.69
C LEU A 36 19.88 19.95 -14.88
N VAL A 37 20.28 18.99 -15.70
CA VAL A 37 21.01 19.23 -16.96
C VAL A 37 20.04 19.32 -18.13
N LEU A 38 20.24 20.34 -18.98
CA LEU A 38 19.39 20.60 -20.15
C LEU A 38 19.56 19.52 -21.23
N GLU A 39 20.80 19.11 -21.47
CA GLU A 39 21.13 18.02 -22.38
C GLU A 39 20.71 16.67 -21.76
N PRO A 40 19.78 15.92 -22.35
CA PRO A 40 19.28 14.67 -21.77
C PRO A 40 20.37 13.62 -21.59
N SER A 41 21.31 13.55 -22.53
CA SER A 41 22.41 12.56 -22.50
C SER A 41 23.45 12.82 -21.42
N ALA A 42 23.50 14.04 -20.88
CA ALA A 42 24.41 14.41 -19.80
C ALA A 42 23.75 14.33 -18.41
N ARG A 43 22.45 13.99 -18.35
CA ARG A 43 21.71 13.80 -17.12
C ARG A 43 22.05 12.43 -16.53
N THR A 44 22.31 12.39 -15.22
CA THR A 44 22.56 11.12 -14.51
C THR A 44 21.37 10.17 -14.65
N SER A 45 21.63 8.87 -14.76
CA SER A 45 20.57 7.85 -14.74
C SER A 45 19.97 7.70 -13.34
N ALA A 46 18.80 7.06 -13.26
CA ALA A 46 18.14 6.79 -11.97
C ALA A 46 19.01 5.92 -11.06
N THR A 47 19.61 4.86 -11.60
CA THR A 47 20.50 3.95 -10.87
C THR A 47 21.73 4.68 -10.33
N GLU A 48 22.39 5.51 -11.14
CA GLU A 48 23.54 6.31 -10.70
C GLU A 48 23.14 7.36 -9.65
N ALA A 49 21.96 7.97 -9.78
CA ALA A 49 21.44 8.92 -8.80
C ALA A 49 21.16 8.26 -7.45
N LEU A 50 20.59 7.05 -7.43
CA LEU A 50 20.35 6.28 -6.21
C LEU A 50 21.64 5.84 -5.53
N ALA A 51 22.70 5.56 -6.29
CA ALA A 51 24.03 5.27 -5.77
C ALA A 51 24.79 6.50 -5.22
N HIS A 52 24.23 7.71 -5.35
CA HIS A 52 24.87 8.93 -4.87
C HIS A 52 24.88 9.00 -3.34
N GLY A 53 25.96 9.53 -2.76
CA GLY A 53 26.13 9.65 -1.29
C GLY A 53 25.06 10.47 -0.56
N TYR A 54 24.18 11.15 -1.29
CA TYR A 54 22.99 11.80 -0.74
C TYR A 54 21.98 10.79 -0.17
N PHE A 55 21.87 9.60 -0.77
CA PHE A 55 20.97 8.53 -0.33
C PHE A 55 21.67 7.49 0.56
N ALA A 56 22.92 7.74 0.98
CA ALA A 56 23.67 6.76 1.78
C ALA A 56 22.99 6.38 3.10
N GLU A 57 22.21 7.28 3.69
CA GLU A 57 21.43 7.01 4.92
C GLU A 57 20.16 6.19 4.66
N LEU A 58 19.71 6.10 3.40
CA LEU A 58 18.53 5.32 2.98
C LEU A 58 18.92 4.00 2.32
N ALA A 59 20.21 3.78 2.06
CA ALA A 59 20.76 2.51 1.62
C ALA A 59 20.78 1.53 2.80
N ASP A 60 19.59 1.23 3.35
CA ASP A 60 19.40 0.16 4.31
C ASP A 60 19.40 -1.18 3.55
N ASP A 61 20.27 -2.08 4.03
CA ASP A 61 20.55 -3.44 3.59
C ASP A 61 21.16 -3.64 2.18
N PRO A 62 22.45 -4.03 2.07
CA PRO A 62 23.03 -4.51 0.81
C PRO A 62 22.42 -5.85 0.34
N ASP A 63 21.59 -6.47 1.18
CA ASP A 63 20.81 -7.69 0.94
C ASP A 63 19.31 -7.39 0.73
N GLY A 64 18.90 -6.11 0.70
CA GLY A 64 17.52 -5.70 0.46
C GLY A 64 17.23 -5.76 -1.04
N ASP A 65 16.34 -6.67 -1.44
CA ASP A 65 15.92 -6.88 -2.83
C ASP A 65 15.48 -5.57 -3.51
N GLU A 66 16.40 -4.85 -4.17
CA GLU A 66 16.01 -3.93 -5.22
C GLU A 66 15.30 -4.79 -6.27
N PRO A 67 14.01 -4.54 -6.54
CA PRO A 67 13.24 -5.44 -7.39
C PRO A 67 13.94 -5.51 -8.75
N SER A 68 14.38 -6.72 -9.11
CA SER A 68 15.04 -6.94 -10.39
C SER A 68 14.14 -6.42 -11.51
N PRO A 69 14.71 -5.84 -12.59
CA PRO A 69 13.90 -5.25 -13.65
C PRO A 69 12.93 -6.29 -14.20
N VAL A 70 11.63 -6.03 -14.03
CA VAL A 70 10.57 -6.79 -14.68
C VAL A 70 10.81 -6.72 -16.20
N ALA A 71 10.35 -7.74 -16.93
CA ALA A 71 10.43 -7.76 -18.39
C ALA A 71 10.08 -6.38 -18.99
N PRO A 72 10.83 -5.87 -19.97
CA PRO A 72 10.60 -4.53 -20.51
C PRO A 72 9.14 -4.37 -20.95
N PHE A 73 8.47 -3.35 -20.43
CA PHE A 73 7.14 -2.99 -20.89
C PHE A 73 7.20 -2.61 -22.39
N THR A 74 6.33 -3.21 -23.20
CA THR A 74 6.27 -2.90 -24.63
C THR A 74 5.18 -1.86 -24.90
N PHE A 75 5.47 -0.93 -25.83
CA PHE A 75 4.54 0.12 -26.24
C PHE A 75 3.74 -0.25 -27.50
N ASP A 76 3.68 -1.54 -27.86
CA ASP A 76 3.08 -2.03 -29.11
C ASP A 76 1.63 -1.53 -29.30
N PHE A 77 0.90 -1.40 -28.18
CA PHE A 77 -0.47 -0.88 -28.15
C PHE A 77 -0.61 0.57 -28.65
N GLU A 78 0.39 1.44 -28.43
CA GLU A 78 0.32 2.86 -28.82
C GLU A 78 0.53 3.06 -30.33
N GLU A 79 1.20 2.11 -30.99
CA GLU A 79 1.42 2.14 -32.43
C GLU A 79 0.15 1.78 -33.22
N GLU A 80 -0.81 1.12 -32.57
CA GLU A 80 -2.08 0.72 -33.18
C GLU A 80 -3.07 1.89 -33.31
N ARG A 81 -3.59 2.11 -34.53
CA ARG A 81 -4.69 3.06 -34.75
C ARG A 81 -6.03 2.44 -34.37
N LEU A 82 -6.37 2.55 -33.08
CA LEU A 82 -7.62 2.00 -32.53
C LEU A 82 -8.78 3.00 -32.61
N SER A 83 -9.99 2.47 -32.86
CA SER A 83 -11.22 3.26 -32.72
C SER A 83 -11.55 3.48 -31.23
N THR A 84 -12.22 4.58 -30.88
CA THR A 84 -12.66 4.82 -29.50
C THR A 84 -13.54 3.70 -28.95
N ALA A 85 -14.32 3.05 -29.82
CA ALA A 85 -15.15 1.90 -29.42
C ALA A 85 -14.27 0.69 -29.03
N THR A 86 -13.26 0.38 -29.84
CA THR A 86 -12.29 -0.69 -29.57
C THR A 86 -11.46 -0.40 -28.31
N LEU A 87 -10.97 0.83 -28.15
CA LEU A 87 -10.23 1.26 -26.97
C LEU A 87 -11.04 1.06 -25.68
N LYS A 88 -12.33 1.44 -25.68
CA LYS A 88 -13.22 1.21 -24.54
C LYS A 88 -13.38 -0.27 -24.21
N GLN A 89 -13.44 -1.13 -25.23
CA GLN A 89 -13.54 -2.58 -25.03
C GLN A 89 -12.25 -3.14 -24.43
N LEU A 90 -11.08 -2.70 -24.87
CA LEU A 90 -9.78 -3.14 -24.35
C LEU A 90 -9.58 -2.70 -22.90
N VAL A 91 -9.88 -1.44 -22.58
CA VAL A 91 -9.86 -0.96 -21.18
C VAL A 91 -10.85 -1.74 -20.30
N ALA A 92 -12.07 -2.00 -20.81
CA ALA A 92 -13.06 -2.78 -20.07
C ALA A 92 -12.69 -4.27 -19.96
N ALA A 93 -11.84 -4.79 -20.84
CA ALA A 93 -11.30 -6.14 -20.75
C ALA A 93 -10.20 -6.19 -19.67
N GLU A 94 -9.28 -5.23 -19.67
CA GLU A 94 -8.22 -5.11 -18.65
C GLU A 94 -8.79 -5.01 -17.24
N MET A 95 -9.80 -4.16 -17.03
CA MET A 95 -10.48 -4.02 -15.73
C MET A 95 -11.18 -5.29 -15.25
N ARG A 96 -11.52 -6.21 -16.16
CA ARG A 96 -12.15 -7.50 -15.84
C ARG A 96 -11.14 -8.63 -15.74
N HIS A 97 -9.88 -8.39 -16.11
CA HIS A 97 -8.83 -9.38 -15.96
C HIS A 97 -8.42 -9.42 -14.48
N PRO A 98 -8.55 -10.56 -13.78
CA PRO A 98 -7.92 -10.69 -12.47
C PRO A 98 -6.41 -10.53 -12.65
N ALA A 99 -5.75 -9.85 -11.71
CA ALA A 99 -4.31 -9.64 -11.66
C ALA A 99 -3.57 -10.96 -11.40
N GLU A 100 -3.69 -11.94 -12.29
CA GLU A 100 -3.07 -13.26 -12.20
C GLU A 100 -1.55 -13.22 -12.48
N GLU A 101 -0.98 -12.04 -12.77
CA GLU A 101 0.45 -11.84 -12.98
C GLU A 101 1.20 -11.29 -11.74
N GLN A 102 0.58 -11.27 -10.55
CA GLN A 102 1.33 -10.95 -9.32
C GLN A 102 2.38 -12.03 -8.94
N GLN A 103 2.42 -13.16 -9.65
CA GLN A 103 3.23 -14.33 -9.29
C GLN A 103 4.62 -14.43 -9.93
N GLN A 104 5.09 -13.41 -10.65
CA GLN A 104 6.44 -13.41 -11.22
C GLN A 104 7.41 -12.42 -10.54
N CYS A 105 6.96 -11.65 -9.54
CA CYS A 105 7.84 -10.87 -8.67
C CYS A 105 8.08 -11.54 -7.30
N GLU A 106 7.41 -12.66 -7.01
CA GLU A 106 7.62 -13.45 -5.79
C GLU A 106 8.50 -14.67 -6.08
N GLY A 107 9.79 -14.54 -5.84
CA GLY A 107 10.78 -15.63 -5.84
C GLY A 107 12.16 -14.99 -5.90
N GLU A 108 12.95 -14.97 -4.82
CA GLU A 108 13.45 -16.14 -4.08
C GLU A 108 13.51 -15.87 -2.56
N GLU A 109 12.63 -16.47 -1.75
CA GLU A 109 12.90 -16.60 -0.30
C GLU A 109 13.96 -17.69 -0.10
N GLU A 110 15.19 -17.28 0.21
CA GLU A 110 16.27 -18.16 0.64
C GLU A 110 15.90 -18.88 1.95
N GLN A 111 16.01 -20.20 1.90
CA GLN A 111 15.65 -21.13 2.94
C GLN A 111 16.58 -21.01 4.17
N ALA A 112 16.22 -20.17 5.14
CA ALA A 112 16.78 -20.22 6.48
C ALA A 112 16.15 -21.38 7.30
N PRO A 113 16.94 -22.27 7.94
CA PRO A 113 16.38 -23.38 8.70
C PRO A 113 15.89 -22.85 10.06
N SER A 114 14.61 -22.54 10.16
CA SER A 114 13.97 -22.18 11.44
C SER A 114 13.10 -23.33 11.99
N PRO A 115 13.07 -23.51 13.32
CA PRO A 115 12.64 -24.74 13.98
C PRO A 115 11.12 -24.91 13.92
N LYS A 116 10.67 -26.16 13.69
CA LYS A 116 9.24 -26.52 13.77
C LYS A 116 8.76 -26.41 15.22
N LEU A 117 8.03 -25.33 15.54
CA LEU A 117 7.19 -25.25 16.74
C LEU A 117 5.73 -25.55 16.35
N PRO A 118 5.04 -26.48 17.03
CA PRO A 118 3.66 -26.82 16.71
C PRO A 118 2.71 -25.73 17.25
N LEU A 119 2.25 -24.85 16.36
CA LEU A 119 1.16 -23.92 16.65
C LEU A 119 -0.18 -24.65 16.46
N GLN A 120 -0.70 -25.26 17.53
CA GLN A 120 -2.13 -25.52 17.63
C GLN A 120 -2.83 -24.21 17.99
N SER A 121 -3.69 -23.71 17.09
CA SER A 121 -4.43 -22.47 17.29
C SER A 121 -5.52 -22.63 18.37
N PRO A 122 -5.49 -21.86 19.47
CA PRO A 122 -6.49 -21.92 20.54
C PRO A 122 -7.90 -21.44 20.13
N LEU A 123 -8.11 -20.98 18.89
CA LEU A 123 -9.38 -20.42 18.43
C LEU A 123 -10.42 -21.46 17.98
N GLN A 124 -10.03 -22.72 17.75
CA GLN A 124 -11.00 -23.75 17.36
C GLN A 124 -11.80 -24.32 18.55
N SER A 125 -11.25 -24.28 19.77
CA SER A 125 -11.94 -24.73 20.98
C SER A 125 -13.06 -23.78 21.39
N LEU A 126 -12.86 -22.47 21.24
CA LEU A 126 -13.86 -21.44 21.56
C LEU A 126 -15.08 -21.51 20.65
N SER A 127 -14.91 -21.76 19.34
CA SER A 127 -16.04 -21.90 18.41
C SER A 127 -16.88 -23.14 18.73
N SER A 128 -16.24 -24.27 19.03
CA SER A 128 -16.94 -25.51 19.38
C SER A 128 -17.69 -25.38 20.71
N GLN A 129 -17.11 -24.67 21.69
CA GLN A 129 -17.74 -24.40 22.97
C GLN A 129 -18.95 -23.45 22.84
N GLN A 130 -18.88 -22.42 21.98
CA GLN A 130 -19.99 -21.50 21.75
C GLN A 130 -21.16 -22.19 21.02
N GLN A 131 -20.88 -23.09 20.08
CA GLN A 131 -21.91 -23.92 19.43
C GLN A 131 -22.61 -24.85 20.43
N GLN A 132 -21.87 -25.45 21.36
CA GLN A 132 -22.44 -26.29 22.42
C GLN A 132 -23.32 -25.45 23.37
N GLN A 133 -22.94 -24.22 23.69
CA GLN A 133 -23.79 -23.33 24.50
C GLN A 133 -25.09 -22.92 23.76
N ARG A 134 -25.03 -22.65 22.45
CA ARG A 134 -26.22 -22.37 21.64
C ARG A 134 -27.19 -23.54 21.58
N THR A 135 -26.68 -24.76 21.36
CA THR A 135 -27.52 -25.96 21.33
C THR A 135 -28.09 -26.32 22.71
N GLN A 136 -27.38 -26.00 23.80
CA GLN A 136 -27.94 -26.10 25.16
C GLN A 136 -29.06 -25.09 25.41
N HIS A 137 -28.89 -23.83 25.00
CA HIS A 137 -29.95 -22.82 25.11
C HIS A 137 -31.19 -23.21 24.28
N GLU A 138 -30.99 -23.73 23.08
CA GLU A 138 -32.06 -24.22 22.21
C GLU A 138 -32.80 -25.42 22.82
N LYS A 139 -32.08 -26.41 23.37
CA LYS A 139 -32.70 -27.54 24.09
C LYS A 139 -33.46 -27.07 25.35
N ALA A 140 -32.97 -26.06 26.06
CA ALA A 140 -33.65 -25.49 27.21
C ALA A 140 -34.91 -24.68 26.84
N GLU A 141 -34.93 -23.99 25.69
CA GLU A 141 -36.14 -23.34 25.16
C GLU A 141 -37.20 -24.34 24.67
N VAL A 142 -36.79 -25.45 24.06
CA VAL A 142 -37.69 -26.53 23.66
C VAL A 142 -38.32 -27.19 24.90
N ALA A 143 -37.55 -27.40 25.97
CA ALA A 143 -38.09 -27.90 27.24
C ALA A 143 -39.07 -26.90 27.93
N ARG A 144 -38.84 -25.59 27.75
CA ARG A 144 -39.73 -24.52 28.25
C ARG A 144 -41.04 -24.42 27.47
N THR A 145 -41.00 -24.60 26.15
CA THR A 145 -42.20 -24.61 25.29
C THR A 145 -42.98 -25.93 25.36
N ALA A 146 -42.34 -27.03 25.79
CA ALA A 146 -42.98 -28.33 26.02
C ALA A 146 -43.54 -28.55 27.44
N GLY A 147 -43.74 -27.49 28.23
CA GLY A 147 -44.62 -27.54 29.41
C GLY A 147 -44.14 -28.36 30.61
N TRP A 148 -42.84 -28.59 30.77
CA TRP A 148 -42.25 -29.08 32.02
C TRP A 148 -41.23 -28.08 32.54
N PHE A 149 -41.67 -27.11 33.36
CA PHE A 149 -41.08 -26.74 34.66
C PHE A 149 -41.90 -25.63 35.34
N PRO A 150 -41.94 -25.59 36.69
CA PRO A 150 -42.99 -24.96 37.48
C PRO A 150 -42.82 -23.45 37.67
N MET A 151 -43.97 -22.81 37.59
CA MET A 151 -44.40 -21.51 38.10
C MET A 151 -43.48 -20.89 39.19
N LEU A 152 -42.79 -19.79 38.86
CA LEU A 152 -42.39 -18.82 39.89
C LEU A 152 -42.47 -17.37 39.39
N ILE A 153 -43.53 -16.75 39.87
CA ILE A 153 -43.98 -15.36 39.92
C ILE A 153 -42.95 -14.26 39.58
N ARG A 154 -43.35 -13.48 38.58
CA ARG A 154 -43.02 -12.10 38.21
C ARG A 154 -43.42 -11.09 39.29
N GLN A 155 -42.54 -10.13 39.61
CA GLN A 155 -42.76 -8.70 39.90
C GLN A 155 -41.38 -8.02 39.79
N GLY A 156 -41.14 -6.84 39.21
CA GLY A 156 -41.92 -5.63 38.94
C GLY A 156 -40.97 -4.44 39.21
N SER A 157 -41.19 -3.30 38.54
CA SER A 157 -40.49 -2.00 38.72
C SER A 157 -39.09 -1.87 38.10
N SER A 158 -38.65 -0.72 37.58
CA SER A 158 -39.27 0.53 37.16
C SER A 158 -38.15 1.38 36.57
N SER A 159 -38.50 2.19 35.57
CA SER A 159 -37.97 3.54 35.28
C SER A 159 -36.45 3.77 35.18
N ASP A 160 -36.06 4.21 33.98
CA ASP A 160 -34.80 4.89 33.65
C ASP A 160 -34.48 6.08 34.58
N PRO A 161 -33.20 6.41 34.74
CA PRO A 161 -32.79 7.79 35.00
C PRO A 161 -31.81 8.35 33.95
N VAL A 162 -32.11 9.57 33.53
CA VAL A 162 -31.23 10.52 32.84
C VAL A 162 -30.26 11.16 33.86
N PRO A 163 -29.05 11.58 33.46
CA PRO A 163 -28.48 12.82 33.99
C PRO A 163 -27.92 13.70 32.85
N LEU A 164 -28.39 14.94 32.66
CA LEU A 164 -28.03 16.20 33.35
C LEU A 164 -26.54 16.62 33.24
N SER A 165 -26.33 17.57 32.32
CA SER A 165 -25.44 18.75 32.35
C SER A 165 -24.64 19.00 33.64
N ALA A 166 -23.34 19.31 33.50
CA ALA A 166 -22.75 20.55 34.01
C ALA A 166 -21.32 20.78 33.48
N SER A 167 -21.08 21.99 32.99
CA SER A 167 -19.74 22.59 32.84
C SER A 167 -19.02 22.69 34.19
N PHE A 168 -17.69 22.75 34.19
CA PHE A 168 -16.89 23.92 34.61
C PHE A 168 -15.45 23.53 35.01
N ARG A 169 -14.52 24.32 34.44
CA ARG A 169 -13.07 24.46 34.72
C ARG A 169 -12.11 23.38 34.22
#